data_AF-A0A2S1QD41-F1
#
_entry.id   AF-A0A2S1QD41-F1
#
_cell.length_a   1.000
_cell.length_b   1.000
_cell.length_c   1.000
_cell.angle_alpha   90.00
_cell.angle_beta   90.00
_cell.angle_gamma   90.00
#
_symmetry.space_group_name_H-M   'P 1'
#
loop_
_entity.id
_entity.type
_entity.pdbx_description
1 polymer ?
#
loop_
_entity_poly.entity_id
_entity_poly.type
_entity_poly.pdbx_seq_one_letter_code
_entity_poly.pdbx_strand_id
1 'polypeptide(L)'
;MAFLIFAFAKMGNAQTSAFTTDDVSGVYKKGGKTINVNIVPKTSVITWSLTLSPNGRFEYHNFRQLKGQKEEHWWARGNWKLKGKIVLFTTTEDDINHQFTIDLNNTKARFFKKSPRSKSPKIQPTYIQFFESDYSLTKNLKLPKTDE
;
A
#
# COMPACT_ATOMS: atom_id res chain seq x y z
N MET A 1 -35.52 41.01 -34.03
CA MET A 1 -35.55 39.56 -33.75
C MET A 1 -34.11 39.16 -33.41
N ALA A 2 -33.80 38.91 -32.14
CA ALA A 2 -32.44 38.64 -31.67
C ALA A 2 -32.40 37.25 -31.05
N PHE A 3 -31.56 36.35 -31.59
CA PHE A 3 -31.34 35.02 -31.04
C PHE A 3 -30.21 35.07 -30.01
N LEU A 4 -30.54 34.80 -28.74
CA LEU A 4 -29.57 34.48 -27.69
C LEU A 4 -29.20 33.00 -27.82
N ILE A 5 -27.92 32.72 -28.11
CA ILE A 5 -27.37 31.37 -28.08
C ILE A 5 -26.85 31.12 -26.66
N PHE A 6 -27.51 30.22 -25.93
CA PHE A 6 -27.00 29.70 -24.67
C PHE A 6 -25.98 28.59 -24.97
N ALA A 7 -24.71 28.85 -24.70
CA ALA A 7 -23.68 27.82 -24.69
C ALA A 7 -23.79 27.03 -23.38
N PHE A 8 -24.26 25.79 -23.44
CA PHE A 8 -24.17 24.86 -22.31
C PHE A 8 -22.75 24.28 -22.25
N ALA A 9 -21.95 24.76 -21.30
CA ALA A 9 -20.70 24.10 -20.95
C ALA A 9 -21.02 22.69 -20.42
N LYS A 10 -20.55 21.64 -21.12
CA LYS A 10 -20.49 20.29 -20.56
C LYS A 10 -19.50 20.31 -19.40
N MET A 11 -20.00 20.47 -18.18
CA MET A 11 -19.27 20.07 -16.99
C MET A 11 -19.08 18.55 -17.08
N GLY A 12 -17.90 18.14 -17.52
CA GLY A 12 -17.49 16.74 -17.42
C GLY A 12 -17.59 16.34 -15.95
N ASN A 13 -18.38 15.31 -15.65
CA ASN A 13 -18.37 14.69 -14.34
C ASN A 13 -16.94 14.18 -14.10
N ALA A 14 -16.14 14.94 -13.34
CA ALA A 14 -14.94 14.41 -12.73
C ALA A 14 -15.42 13.25 -11.85
N GLN A 15 -15.07 12.03 -12.25
CA GLN A 15 -15.39 10.84 -11.47
C GLN A 15 -14.67 10.97 -10.13
N THR A 16 -15.38 11.49 -9.13
CA THR A 16 -14.89 11.61 -7.77
C THR A 16 -14.48 10.22 -7.33
N SER A 17 -13.21 10.07 -6.96
CA SER A 17 -12.73 8.82 -6.37
C SER A 17 -13.64 8.46 -5.21
N ALA A 18 -14.17 7.24 -5.19
CA ALA A 18 -15.01 6.76 -4.09
C ALA A 18 -14.25 6.62 -2.75
N PHE A 19 -12.93 6.82 -2.76
CA PHE A 19 -12.05 6.76 -1.61
C PHE A 19 -11.18 8.02 -1.52
N THR A 20 -10.92 8.46 -0.30
CA THR A 20 -10.04 9.59 0.00
C THR A 20 -8.63 9.11 0.37
N THR A 21 -7.67 10.05 0.42
CA THR A 21 -6.34 9.80 0.99
C THR A 21 -6.45 9.29 2.43
N ASP A 22 -7.41 9.79 3.21
CA ASP A 22 -7.60 9.39 4.61
C ASP A 22 -8.09 7.94 4.75
N ASP A 23 -8.95 7.47 3.83
CA ASP A 23 -9.37 6.06 3.81
C ASP A 23 -8.16 5.11 3.67
N VAL A 24 -7.20 5.52 2.83
CA VAL A 24 -6.06 4.70 2.40
C VAL A 24 -4.84 4.89 3.30
N SER A 25 -4.68 6.06 3.92
CA SER A 25 -3.56 6.34 4.81
C SER A 25 -3.58 5.43 6.04
N GLY A 26 -2.41 5.09 6.56
CA GLY A 26 -2.25 4.23 7.72
C GLY A 26 -1.15 3.19 7.52
N VAL A 27 -1.12 2.23 8.43
CA VAL A 27 -0.09 1.20 8.50
C VAL A 27 -0.67 -0.13 8.05
N TYR A 28 0.10 -0.88 7.25
CA TYR A 28 -0.28 -2.17 6.71
C TYR A 28 0.82 -3.18 7.04
N LYS A 29 0.47 -4.36 7.58
CA LYS A 29 1.46 -5.35 8.01
C LYS A 29 1.03 -6.79 7.72
N LYS A 30 2.00 -7.63 7.37
CA LYS A 30 1.84 -9.09 7.24
C LYS A 30 3.09 -9.79 7.78
N GLY A 31 2.92 -10.94 8.43
CA GLY A 31 4.01 -11.76 8.95
C GLY A 31 3.96 -11.91 10.48
N GLY A 32 5.04 -12.42 11.06
CA GLY A 32 5.20 -12.50 12.53
C GLY A 32 4.61 -13.73 13.23
N LYS A 33 4.37 -14.84 12.50
CA LYS A 33 3.94 -16.09 13.16
C LYS A 33 5.16 -16.87 13.68
N THR A 34 5.55 -16.58 14.92
CA THR A 34 6.57 -17.34 15.65
C THR A 34 5.95 -18.64 16.17
N ILE A 35 6.47 -19.80 15.76
CA ILE A 35 6.14 -21.08 16.41
C ILE A 35 7.16 -21.30 17.52
N ASN A 36 6.80 -20.95 18.76
CA ASN A 36 7.62 -21.27 19.92
C ASN A 36 7.53 -22.78 20.18
N VAL A 37 8.65 -23.49 20.05
CA VAL A 37 8.83 -24.82 20.66
C VAL A 37 9.86 -24.63 21.77
N ASN A 38 9.57 -25.11 22.98
CA ASN A 38 10.28 -24.85 24.24
C ASN A 38 11.73 -25.41 24.32
N ILE A 39 12.49 -25.47 23.22
CA ILE A 39 13.91 -25.82 23.21
C ILE A 39 14.60 -24.96 22.15
N VAL A 40 15.11 -23.78 22.57
CA VAL A 40 15.86 -22.77 21.79
C VAL A 40 15.00 -22.05 20.72
N PRO A 41 14.95 -20.70 20.67
CA PRO A 41 14.24 -19.99 19.60
C PRO A 41 14.99 -20.17 18.27
N LYS A 42 14.67 -21.27 17.57
CA LYS A 42 15.20 -21.71 16.26
C LYS A 42 14.21 -21.35 15.15
N THR A 43 13.59 -20.18 15.19
CA THR A 43 12.49 -19.84 14.26
C THR A 43 12.95 -18.87 13.19
N SER A 44 12.42 -19.06 11.98
CA SER A 44 12.57 -18.09 10.90
C SER A 44 11.40 -17.11 10.94
N VAL A 45 11.69 -15.82 10.86
CA VAL A 45 10.69 -14.74 10.87
C VAL A 45 10.80 -13.95 9.57
N ILE A 46 9.64 -13.66 8.97
CA ILE A 46 9.54 -12.72 7.85
C ILE A 46 8.37 -11.78 8.15
N THR A 47 8.60 -10.48 7.99
CA THR A 47 7.58 -9.44 8.14
C THR A 47 7.65 -8.44 7.01
N TRP A 48 6.49 -7.96 6.60
CA TRP A 48 6.32 -6.87 5.66
C TRP A 48 5.52 -5.78 6.32
N SER A 49 5.96 -4.54 6.18
CA SER A 49 5.19 -3.36 6.57
C SER A 49 5.20 -2.30 5.48
N LEU A 50 4.11 -1.56 5.40
CA LEU A 50 3.94 -0.40 4.55
C LEU A 50 3.21 0.68 5.34
N THR A 51 3.78 1.87 5.42
CA THR A 51 3.13 3.06 5.96
C THR A 51 2.78 3.99 4.80
N LEU A 52 1.51 4.39 4.72
CA LEU A 52 1.04 5.42 3.79
C LEU A 52 0.66 6.65 4.61
N SER A 53 1.51 7.66 4.60
CA SER A 53 1.29 8.91 5.33
C SER A 53 0.29 9.82 4.58
N PRO A 54 -0.59 10.56 5.28
CA PRO A 54 -1.57 11.45 4.65
C PRO A 54 -0.96 12.54 3.76
N ASN A 55 0.29 12.92 4.02
CA ASN A 55 1.05 13.87 3.19
C ASN A 55 1.54 13.30 1.85
N GLY A 56 1.13 12.08 1.50
CA GLY A 56 1.52 11.42 0.24
C GLY A 56 2.90 10.77 0.27
N ARG A 57 3.52 10.59 1.45
CA ARG A 57 4.78 9.85 1.61
C ARG A 57 4.52 8.39 2.00
N PHE A 58 5.35 7.47 1.52
CA PHE A 58 5.32 6.08 1.96
C PHE A 58 6.68 5.61 2.48
N GLU A 59 6.63 4.60 3.34
CA GLU A 59 7.78 3.79 3.72
C GLU A 59 7.38 2.32 3.71
N TYR A 60 8.24 1.47 3.15
CA TYR A 60 8.08 0.03 3.09
C TYR A 60 9.28 -0.65 3.72
N HIS A 61 9.03 -1.73 4.46
CA HIS A 61 10.06 -2.55 5.08
C HIS A 61 9.74 -4.02 4.92
N ASN A 62 10.69 -4.77 4.39
CA ASN A 62 10.74 -6.21 4.46
C ASN A 62 11.87 -6.60 5.42
N PHE A 63 11.53 -7.34 6.47
CA PHE A 63 12.48 -7.93 7.40
C PHE A 63 12.47 -9.44 7.27
N ARG A 64 13.66 -10.03 7.28
CA ARG A 64 13.85 -11.47 7.31
C ARG A 64 14.93 -11.83 8.30
N GLN A 65 14.63 -12.79 9.16
CA GLN A 65 15.63 -13.49 9.96
C GLN A 65 15.40 -14.98 9.79
N LEU A 66 16.28 -15.63 9.02
CA LEU A 66 16.27 -17.08 8.89
C LEU A 66 17.10 -17.69 10.02
N LYS A 67 16.72 -18.89 10.46
CA LYS A 67 17.46 -19.63 11.49
C LYS A 67 18.95 -19.76 11.12
N GLY A 68 19.81 -19.30 12.03
CA GLY A 68 21.26 -19.39 11.87
C GLY A 68 21.85 -18.42 10.84
N GLN A 69 21.05 -17.46 10.36
CA GLN A 69 21.50 -16.41 9.45
C GLN A 69 21.40 -15.05 10.14
N LYS A 70 22.16 -14.07 9.62
CA LYS A 70 22.00 -12.68 10.02
C LYS A 70 20.63 -12.19 9.59
N GLU A 71 20.09 -11.22 10.32
CA GLU A 71 18.91 -10.51 9.88
C GLU A 71 19.20 -9.69 8.63
N GLU A 72 18.16 -9.52 7.81
CA GLU A 72 18.20 -8.80 6.57
C GLU A 72 17.03 -7.82 6.53
N HIS A 73 17.32 -6.63 6.00
CA HIS A 73 16.38 -5.53 5.93
C HIS A 73 16.38 -4.96 4.52
N TRP A 74 15.21 -4.81 3.93
CA TRP A 74 15.02 -4.11 2.66
C TRP A 74 14.01 -3.00 2.86
N TRP A 75 14.46 -1.77 2.65
CA TRP A 75 13.66 -0.57 2.83
C TRP A 75 13.41 0.13 1.50
N ALA A 76 12.21 0.65 1.32
CA ALA A 76 11.86 1.59 0.26
C ALA A 76 11.16 2.80 0.85
N ARG A 77 11.29 3.95 0.21
CA ARG A 77 10.50 5.15 0.52
C ARG A 77 10.20 5.92 -0.75
N GLY A 78 9.29 6.88 -0.64
CA GLY A 78 8.96 7.77 -1.75
C GLY A 78 7.59 8.39 -1.58
N ASN A 79 6.97 8.71 -2.71
CA ASN A 79 5.65 9.30 -2.78
C ASN A 79 4.60 8.26 -3.18
N TRP A 80 3.37 8.44 -2.71
CA TRP A 80 2.21 7.69 -3.18
C TRP A 80 1.05 8.62 -3.54
N LYS A 81 0.21 8.18 -4.48
CA LYS A 81 -1.01 8.88 -4.88
C LYS A 81 -2.16 7.90 -5.08
N LEU A 82 -3.37 8.34 -4.78
CA LEU A 82 -4.59 7.58 -5.03
C LEU A 82 -5.24 8.02 -6.35
N LYS A 83 -5.54 7.07 -7.23
CA LYS A 83 -6.39 7.27 -8.41
C LYS A 83 -7.53 6.24 -8.40
N GLY A 84 -8.71 6.67 -7.98
CA GLY A 84 -9.85 5.77 -7.75
C GLY A 84 -9.55 4.78 -6.63
N LYS A 85 -9.24 3.53 -6.99
CA LYS A 85 -8.82 2.48 -6.02
C LYS A 85 -7.35 2.09 -6.13
N ILE A 86 -6.62 2.71 -7.06
CA ILE A 86 -5.24 2.37 -7.36
C ILE A 86 -4.33 3.30 -6.58
N VAL A 87 -3.44 2.71 -5.79
CA VAL A 87 -2.33 3.38 -5.11
C VAL A 87 -1.11 3.27 -6.02
N LEU A 88 -0.62 4.42 -6.48
CA LEU A 88 0.56 4.55 -7.32
C LEU A 88 1.74 4.93 -6.43
N PHE A 89 2.86 4.24 -6.55
CA PHE A 89 4.09 4.50 -5.85
C PHE A 89 5.12 5.12 -6.80
N THR A 90 5.90 6.06 -6.28
CA THR A 90 6.98 6.72 -7.00
C THR A 90 8.17 6.84 -6.05
N THR A 91 9.31 6.31 -6.48
CA THR A 91 10.61 6.47 -5.82
C THR A 91 11.48 7.28 -6.77
N THR A 92 12.21 8.26 -6.21
CA THR A 92 13.15 9.11 -6.93
C THR A 92 14.57 8.87 -6.43
N GLU A 93 15.59 9.44 -7.08
CA GLU A 93 16.98 9.28 -6.66
C GLU A 93 17.22 9.75 -5.22
N ASP A 94 16.59 10.86 -4.80
CA ASP A 94 16.68 11.39 -3.42
C ASP A 94 16.05 10.45 -2.37
N ASP A 95 15.18 9.55 -2.81
CA ASP A 95 14.56 8.55 -1.93
C ASP A 95 15.50 7.36 -1.68
N ILE A 96 16.55 7.17 -2.49
CA ILE A 96 17.51 6.06 -2.38
C ILE A 96 18.77 6.48 -1.61
N ASN A 97 19.17 5.66 -0.63
CA ASN A 97 20.41 5.85 0.12
C ASN A 97 20.91 4.53 0.74
N HIS A 98 21.90 4.60 1.63
CA HIS A 98 22.46 3.41 2.30
C HIS A 98 21.44 2.55 3.04
N GLN A 99 20.35 3.13 3.55
CA GLN A 99 19.27 2.40 4.23
C GLN A 99 18.15 2.02 3.26
N PHE A 100 17.69 2.98 2.44
CA PHE A 100 16.57 2.81 1.50
C PHE A 100 17.11 2.42 0.13
N THR A 101 17.18 1.12 -0.13
CA THR A 101 17.84 0.56 -1.32
C THR A 101 16.87 -0.03 -2.35
N ILE A 102 15.60 -0.21 -2.00
CA ILE A 102 14.59 -0.76 -2.90
C ILE A 102 13.89 0.37 -3.66
N ASP A 103 13.88 0.25 -4.98
CA ASP A 103 13.12 1.10 -5.88
C ASP A 103 11.70 0.54 -6.07
N LEU A 104 10.69 1.34 -5.71
CA LEU A 104 9.27 1.06 -5.97
C LEU A 104 8.65 2.07 -6.95
N ASN A 105 9.46 2.71 -7.79
CA ASN A 105 8.97 3.53 -8.88
C ASN A 105 8.04 2.72 -9.81
N ASN A 106 7.03 3.39 -10.36
CA ASN A 106 5.99 2.80 -11.21
C ASN A 106 5.17 1.64 -10.59
N THR A 107 5.39 1.33 -9.31
CA THR A 107 4.66 0.25 -8.61
C THR A 107 3.21 0.64 -8.39
N LYS A 108 2.30 -0.34 -8.54
CA LYS A 108 0.86 -0.15 -8.36
C LYS A 108 0.28 -1.19 -7.41
N ALA A 109 -0.56 -0.71 -6.53
CA ALA A 109 -1.38 -1.54 -5.66
C ALA A 109 -2.85 -1.11 -5.72
N ARG A 110 -3.74 -1.98 -5.27
CA ARG A 110 -5.17 -1.69 -5.15
C ARG A 110 -5.58 -1.70 -3.69
N PHE A 111 -6.33 -0.67 -3.28
CA PHE A 111 -6.94 -0.58 -1.96
C PHE A 111 -8.30 -1.30 -1.94
N PHE A 112 -8.53 -2.07 -0.88
CA PHE A 112 -9.77 -2.82 -0.65
C PHE A 112 -10.29 -2.51 0.75
N LYS A 113 -11.57 -2.15 0.81
CA LYS A 113 -12.35 -1.92 2.04
C LYS A 113 -13.77 -2.39 1.77
N LYS A 114 -14.48 -2.79 2.83
CA LYS A 114 -15.90 -3.15 2.75
C LYS A 114 -16.69 -2.00 2.11
N SER A 115 -17.51 -2.32 1.11
CA SER A 115 -18.40 -1.33 0.49
C SER A 115 -19.40 -0.80 1.53
N PRO A 116 -19.62 0.52 1.64
CA PRO A 116 -20.68 1.08 2.50
C PRO A 116 -22.08 0.54 2.17
N ARG A 117 -22.29 0.06 0.94
CA ARG A 117 -23.57 -0.52 0.49
C ARG A 117 -23.72 -2.01 0.82
N SER A 118 -22.66 -2.66 1.31
CA SER A 118 -22.67 -4.09 1.60
C SER A 118 -23.48 -4.39 2.86
N LYS A 119 -24.59 -5.13 2.72
CA LYS A 119 -25.39 -5.64 3.83
C LYS A 119 -24.85 -6.93 4.46
N SER A 120 -23.76 -7.50 3.92
CA SER A 120 -23.20 -8.75 4.45
C SER A 120 -22.73 -8.58 5.89
N PRO A 121 -23.08 -9.49 6.83
CA PRO A 121 -22.60 -9.44 8.20
C PRO A 121 -21.12 -9.86 8.30
N LYS A 122 -20.53 -10.44 7.25
CA LYS A 122 -19.12 -10.86 7.27
C LYS A 122 -18.20 -9.64 7.43
N ILE A 123 -17.24 -9.77 8.35
CA ILE A 123 -16.13 -8.84 8.47
C ILE A 123 -15.27 -8.99 7.21
N GLN A 124 -15.04 -7.88 6.51
CA GLN A 124 -14.16 -7.81 5.35
C GLN A 124 -12.99 -6.92 5.74
N PRO A 125 -11.80 -7.48 5.98
CA PRO A 125 -10.66 -6.68 6.41
C PRO A 125 -10.28 -5.69 5.33
N THR A 126 -9.87 -4.49 5.73
CA THR A 126 -9.21 -3.55 4.83
C THR A 126 -7.79 -4.00 4.53
N TYR A 127 -7.38 -3.92 3.26
CA TYR A 127 -6.03 -4.29 2.84
C TYR A 127 -5.62 -3.57 1.56
N ILE A 128 -4.31 -3.57 1.32
CA ILE A 128 -3.73 -3.19 0.04
C ILE A 128 -3.11 -4.43 -0.63
N GLN A 129 -3.22 -4.53 -1.95
CA GLN A 129 -2.61 -5.60 -2.73
C GLN A 129 -1.85 -5.04 -3.91
N PHE A 130 -0.53 -5.26 -3.92
CA PHE A 130 0.34 -4.95 -5.03
C PHE A 130 0.02 -5.88 -6.21
N PHE A 131 -0.05 -5.34 -7.42
CA PHE A 131 -0.31 -6.13 -8.63
C PHE A 131 0.67 -5.83 -9.77
N GLU A 132 1.44 -4.74 -9.67
CA GLU A 132 2.45 -4.33 -10.64
C GLU A 132 3.64 -3.74 -9.88
N SER A 133 4.84 -4.28 -10.09
CA SER A 133 6.09 -3.87 -9.43
C SER A 133 7.27 -4.51 -10.15
N ASP A 134 8.34 -3.74 -10.37
CA ASP A 134 9.61 -4.25 -10.89
C ASP A 134 10.41 -4.97 -9.79
N TYR A 135 10.19 -4.60 -8.52
CA TYR A 135 10.67 -5.37 -7.38
C TYR A 135 9.80 -6.61 -7.17
N SER A 136 10.38 -7.79 -7.37
CA SER A 136 9.64 -9.05 -7.42
C SER A 136 9.01 -9.46 -6.09
N LEU A 137 9.62 -9.12 -4.94
CA LEU A 137 9.11 -9.51 -3.62
C LEU A 137 7.83 -8.75 -3.21
N THR A 138 7.56 -7.60 -3.81
CA THR A 138 6.30 -6.86 -3.61
C THR A 138 5.23 -7.28 -4.61
N LYS A 139 5.55 -7.93 -5.73
CA LYS A 139 4.55 -8.38 -6.70
C LYS A 139 3.59 -9.39 -6.04
N ASN A 140 2.29 -9.13 -6.15
CA ASN A 140 1.21 -9.91 -5.50
C ASN A 140 1.20 -9.88 -3.97
N LEU A 141 2.02 -9.04 -3.32
CA LEU A 141 2.01 -8.89 -1.88
C LEU A 141 0.67 -8.26 -1.44
N LYS A 142 -0.01 -8.95 -0.52
CA LYS A 142 -1.24 -8.47 0.13
C LYS A 142 -0.92 -8.12 1.58
N LEU A 143 -1.16 -6.87 1.97
CA LEU A 143 -0.93 -6.37 3.32
C LEU A 143 -2.25 -5.90 3.94
N PRO A 144 -2.75 -6.58 4.99
CA PRO A 144 -3.83 -6.08 5.83
C PRO A 144 -3.47 -4.75 6.49
N LYS A 145 -4.46 -3.84 6.63
CA LYS A 145 -4.31 -2.62 7.43
C LYS A 145 -4.27 -3.00 8.91
N THR A 146 -3.42 -2.36 9.71
CA THR A 146 -3.42 -2.51 11.17
C THR A 146 -4.48 -1.58 11.76
N ASP A 147 -5.12 -2.03 12.85
CA ASP A 147 -6.02 -1.20 13.68
C ASP A 147 -7.45 -0.95 13.12
N GLU A 148 -8.09 -2.00 12.58
CA GLU A 148 -9.57 -2.07 12.45
C GLU A 148 -10.23 -2.88 13.56
#